data_AF-A0A2C5ZZA7-F1
#
_entry.id   AF-A0A2C5ZZA7-F1
#
_cell.length_a   1.000
_cell.length_b   1.000
_cell.length_c   1.000
_cell.angle_alpha   90.00
_cell.angle_beta   90.00
_cell.angle_gamma   90.00
#
_symmetry.space_group_name_H-M   'P 1'
#
loop_
_entity.id
_entity.type
_entity.pdbx_description
1 polymer ?
#
loop_
_entity_poly.entity_id
_entity_poly.type
_entity_poly.pdbx_seq_one_letter_code
_entity_poly.pdbx_strand_id
1 'polypeptide(L)'
;ADKAKADPNVEAVYVDEALRNISAKFKDDKTIPDVTIKYKDGTFKFIEVKSLTDDRVKLENKLRDLQTKYGKDIIKDFEVVNPKGGN
;
A
#
# COMPACT_ATOMS: atom_id res chain seq x y z
N ALA A 1 2.02 6.56 -8.79
CA ALA A 1 0.73 7.25 -8.61
C ALA A 1 -0.07 7.38 -9.91
N ASP A 2 0.45 8.03 -10.96
CA ASP A 2 -0.36 8.38 -12.14
C ASP A 2 -0.97 7.19 -12.88
N LYS A 3 -0.22 6.08 -13.00
CA LYS A 3 -0.75 4.84 -13.59
C LYS A 3 -1.93 4.28 -12.82
N ALA A 4 -1.89 4.31 -11.48
CA ALA A 4 -2.98 3.82 -10.65
C ALA A 4 -4.21 4.75 -10.74
N LYS A 5 -4.00 6.07 -10.82
CA LYS A 5 -5.10 7.05 -11.00
C LYS A 5 -5.86 6.89 -12.32
N ALA A 6 -5.28 6.24 -13.32
CA ALA A 6 -5.93 5.97 -14.59
C ALA A 6 -6.91 4.78 -14.54
N ASP A 7 -6.83 3.94 -13.51
CA ASP A 7 -7.77 2.82 -13.33
C ASP A 7 -9.14 3.36 -12.87
N PRO A 8 -10.24 3.12 -13.62
CA PRO A 8 -11.56 3.61 -13.26
C PRO A 8 -12.11 3.01 -11.95
N ASN A 9 -11.52 1.93 -11.43
CA ASN A 9 -11.90 1.33 -10.15
C ASN A 9 -11.18 1.95 -8.96
N VAL A 10 -10.15 2.77 -9.20
CA VAL A 10 -9.44 3.49 -8.14
C VAL A 10 -10.25 4.70 -7.72
N GLU A 11 -10.43 4.85 -6.42
CA GLU A 11 -11.06 6.02 -5.80
C GLU A 11 -10.00 7.06 -5.45
N ALA A 12 -8.89 6.62 -4.83
CA ALA A 12 -7.83 7.52 -4.39
C ALA A 12 -6.48 6.80 -4.32
N VAL A 13 -5.41 7.59 -4.45
CA VAL A 13 -4.02 7.15 -4.25
C VAL A 13 -3.38 8.07 -3.23
N TYR A 14 -2.89 7.49 -2.15
CA TYR A 14 -2.21 8.16 -1.05
C TYR A 14 -0.73 7.79 -1.10
N VAL A 15 0.15 8.77 -0.95
CA VAL A 15 1.61 8.60 -0.98
C VAL A 15 2.17 9.19 0.31
N ASP A 16 3.02 8.43 1.00
CA ASP A 16 3.65 8.82 2.28
C ASP A 16 2.64 9.20 3.39
N GLU A 17 1.43 8.62 3.33
CA GLU A 17 0.36 8.85 4.30
C GLU A 17 0.25 7.72 5.31
N ALA A 18 0.11 8.06 6.59
CA ALA A 18 -0.12 7.07 7.63
C ALA A 18 -1.49 6.39 7.44
N LEU A 19 -1.57 5.06 7.60
CA LEU A 19 -2.82 4.31 7.40
C LEU A 19 -3.99 4.90 8.22
N ARG A 20 -3.73 5.34 9.45
CA ARG A 20 -4.72 6.00 10.32
C ARG A 20 -5.38 7.24 9.70
N ASN A 21 -4.69 7.93 8.79
CA ASN A 21 -5.19 9.12 8.09
C ASN A 21 -6.11 8.73 6.92
N ILE A 22 -5.92 7.53 6.38
CA ILE A 22 -6.59 7.08 5.15
C ILE A 22 -8.00 6.55 5.43
N SER A 23 -8.20 5.91 6.58
CA SER A 23 -9.50 5.31 6.92
C SER A 23 -9.63 5.01 8.41
N ALA A 24 -10.85 5.12 8.93
CA ALA A 24 -11.19 4.65 10.28
C ALA A 24 -10.87 3.16 10.49
N LYS A 25 -10.87 2.34 9.43
CA LYS A 25 -10.47 0.92 9.47
C LYS A 25 -9.05 0.72 10.01
N PHE A 26 -8.16 1.70 9.79
CA PHE A 26 -6.76 1.62 10.17
C PHE A 26 -6.36 2.60 11.27
N LYS A 27 -7.34 3.17 11.99
CA LYS A 27 -7.15 4.19 13.04
C LYS A 27 -5.99 3.87 14.00
N ASP A 28 -5.85 2.61 14.40
CA ASP A 28 -4.87 2.17 15.40
C ASP A 28 -3.56 1.64 14.79
N ASP A 29 -3.42 1.64 13.46
CA ASP A 29 -2.18 1.22 12.80
C ASP A 29 -1.19 2.38 12.63
N LYS A 30 0.06 2.09 12.99
CA LYS A 30 1.19 3.01 12.83
C LYS A 30 2.13 2.57 11.72
N THR A 31 1.89 1.42 11.11
CA THR A 31 2.61 0.94 9.94
C THR A 31 2.15 1.76 8.74
N ILE A 32 3.09 2.21 7.93
CA ILE A 32 2.83 3.11 6.81
C ILE A 32 3.41 2.44 5.56
N PRO A 33 2.57 2.00 4.61
CA PRO A 33 2.99 1.71 3.25
C PRO A 33 3.34 3.01 2.54
N ASP A 34 4.35 2.99 1.67
CA ASP A 34 4.75 4.18 0.90
C ASP A 34 3.62 4.65 -0.01
N VAL A 35 2.87 3.71 -0.59
CA VAL A 35 1.69 4.02 -1.40
C VAL A 35 0.52 3.14 -1.01
N THR A 36 -0.64 3.76 -0.82
CA THR A 36 -1.91 3.07 -0.62
C THR A 36 -2.88 3.46 -1.72
N ILE A 37 -3.46 2.47 -2.38
CA ILE A 37 -4.52 2.63 -3.36
C ILE A 37 -5.84 2.23 -2.71
N LYS A 38 -6.81 3.14 -2.68
CA LYS A 38 -8.19 2.85 -2.28
C LYS A 38 -9.03 2.64 -3.53
N TYR A 39 -9.77 1.54 -3.57
CA TYR A 39 -10.71 1.24 -4.64
C TYR A 39 -12.12 1.68 -4.26
N LYS A 40 -12.96 1.88 -5.29
CA LYS A 40 -14.37 2.29 -5.12
C LYS A 40 -15.22 1.30 -4.34
N ASP A 41 -14.81 0.03 -4.29
CA ASP A 41 -15.44 -1.03 -3.48
C ASP A 41 -15.03 -0.97 -1.99
N GLY A 42 -14.19 0.00 -1.59
CA GLY A 42 -13.73 0.16 -0.21
C GLY A 42 -12.61 -0.80 0.21
N THR A 43 -12.02 -1.53 -0.75
CA THR A 43 -10.81 -2.34 -0.59
C THR A 43 -9.53 -1.52 -0.85
N PHE A 44 -8.39 -2.08 -0.47
CA PHE A 44 -7.09 -1.42 -0.55
C PHE A 44 -6.05 -2.29 -1.25
N LYS A 45 -5.09 -1.65 -1.93
CA LYS A 45 -3.79 -2.23 -2.31
C LYS A 45 -2.68 -1.44 -1.65
N PHE A 46 -1.73 -2.13 -1.04
CA PHE A 46 -0.55 -1.52 -0.40
C PHE A 46 0.70 -1.74 -1.24
N ILE A 47 1.56 -0.73 -1.30
CA ILE A 47 2.79 -0.79 -2.09
C ILE A 47 3.94 -0.20 -1.28
N GLU A 48 5.06 -0.93 -1.23
CA GLU A 48 6.34 -0.39 -0.81
C GLU A 48 7.21 -0.10 -2.03
N VAL A 49 7.92 1.02 -2.02
CA VAL A 49 8.91 1.38 -3.02
C VAL A 49 10.28 1.08 -2.43
N LYS A 50 10.84 -0.05 -2.82
CA LYS A 50 12.12 -0.55 -2.31
C LYS A 50 13.27 0.40 -2.64
N SER A 51 13.93 1.00 -1.66
CA SER A 51 15.20 1.71 -1.88
C SER A 51 16.34 0.75 -2.25
N LEU A 52 17.52 1.29 -2.60
CA LEU A 52 18.69 0.47 -2.92
C LEU A 52 19.10 -0.43 -1.75
N THR A 53 18.99 0.06 -0.53
CA THR A 53 19.42 -0.62 0.70
C THR A 53 18.34 -1.45 1.37
N ASP A 54 17.08 -1.30 0.97
CA ASP A 54 16.00 -2.06 1.60
C ASP A 54 16.08 -3.55 1.27
N ASP A 55 15.70 -4.36 2.25
CA ASP A 55 15.50 -5.78 2.08
C ASP A 55 14.07 -6.04 1.59
N ARG A 56 13.96 -6.59 0.38
CA ARG A 56 12.66 -6.86 -0.25
C ARG A 56 11.80 -7.82 0.57
N VAL A 57 12.40 -8.85 1.19
CA VAL A 57 11.67 -9.84 1.97
C VAL A 57 11.07 -9.21 3.22
N LYS A 58 11.80 -8.30 3.88
CA LYS A 58 11.27 -7.51 5.01
C LYS A 58 10.09 -6.64 4.59
N LEU A 59 10.17 -5.97 3.44
CA LEU A 59 9.06 -5.16 2.91
C LEU A 59 7.84 -6.02 2.55
N GLU A 60 8.05 -7.15 1.88
CA GLU A 60 6.95 -8.09 1.55
C GLU A 60 6.31 -8.67 2.82
N ASN A 61 7.09 -9.01 3.85
CA ASN A 61 6.58 -9.48 5.13
C ASN A 61 5.76 -8.41 5.85
N LYS A 62 6.23 -7.15 5.89
CA LYS A 62 5.47 -6.01 6.43
C LYS A 62 4.09 -5.89 5.78
N LEU A 63 4.02 -5.94 4.46
CA LEU A 63 2.75 -5.85 3.72
C LEU A 63 1.86 -7.08 3.95
N ARG A 64 2.44 -8.27 4.02
CA ARG A 64 1.73 -9.52 4.33
C ARG A 64 1.16 -9.54 5.75
N ASP A 65 1.88 -9.00 6.72
CA ASP A 65 1.42 -8.88 8.11
C ASP A 65 0.21 -7.95 8.20
N LEU A 66 0.24 -6.83 7.48
CA LEU A 66 -0.92 -5.94 7.34
C LEU A 66 -2.10 -6.64 6.67
N GLN A 67 -1.88 -7.35 5.55
CA GLN A 67 -2.94 -8.13 4.91
C GLN A 67 -3.51 -9.20 5.83
N THR A 68 -2.68 -9.86 6.64
CA THR A 68 -3.12 -10.87 7.61
C THR A 68 -3.94 -10.24 8.73
N LYS A 69 -3.53 -9.06 9.23
CA LYS A 69 -4.21 -8.33 10.29
C LYS A 69 -5.61 -7.85 9.88
N TYR A 70 -5.76 -7.33 8.66
CA TYR A 70 -7.02 -6.74 8.19
C TYR A 70 -7.86 -7.67 7.31
N GLY A 71 -7.27 -8.75 6.80
CA GLY A 71 -7.94 -9.70 5.92
C GLY A 71 -7.79 -9.37 4.43
N LYS A 72 -7.79 -10.42 3.62
CA LYS A 72 -7.71 -10.34 2.15
C LYS A 72 -8.92 -9.67 1.51
N ASP A 73 -10.05 -9.66 2.20
CA ASP A 73 -11.26 -8.96 1.76
C ASP A 73 -11.14 -7.44 1.93
N ILE A 74 -10.20 -6.96 2.77
CA ILE A 74 -9.94 -5.54 2.99
C ILE A 74 -8.73 -5.09 2.18
N ILE A 75 -7.61 -5.83 2.28
CA ILE A 75 -6.39 -5.57 1.52
C ILE A 75 -6.29 -6.66 0.45
N LYS A 76 -6.80 -6.38 -0.75
CA LYS A 76 -6.93 -7.39 -1.80
C LYS A 76 -5.60 -7.78 -2.44
N ASP A 77 -4.64 -6.87 -2.42
CA ASP A 77 -3.33 -7.08 -3.03
C ASP A 77 -2.26 -6.23 -2.34
N PHE A 78 -1.00 -6.64 -2.49
CA PHE A 78 0.15 -5.83 -2.09
C PHE A 78 1.34 -6.09 -2.99
N GLU A 79 2.24 -5.12 -3.09
CA GLU A 79 3.39 -5.22 -4.00
C GLU A 79 4.61 -4.48 -3.45
N VAL A 80 5.80 -5.01 -3.69
CA VAL A 80 7.05 -4.27 -3.50
C VAL A 80 7.61 -3.96 -4.88
N VAL A 81 7.76 -2.67 -5.18
CA VAL A 81 8.24 -2.20 -6.48
C VAL A 81 9.62 -1.55 -6.35
N ASN A 82 10.42 -1.64 -7.40
CA ASN A 82 11.65 -0.86 -7.48
C ASN A 82 11.33 0.59 -7.89
N PRO A 83 12.12 1.58 -7.46
CA PRO A 83 11.99 2.96 -7.90
C PRO A 83 12.18 3.05 -9.40
N LYS A 84 11.42 3.94 -10.04
CA LYS A 84 11.62 4.23 -11.46
C LYS A 84 12.88 5.09 -11.61
N GLY A 85 13.95 4.47 -12.11
CA GLY A 85 15.17 5.19 -12.54
C GLY A 85 16.41 5.00 -11.66
N GLY A 86 16.64 3.80 -11.10
CA GLY A 86 17.93 3.49 -10.46
C GLY A 86 18.86 2.73 -11.39
N ASN A 87 19.80 3.44 -12.03
CA ASN A 87 21.14 2.92 -12.29
C ASN A 87 22.03 3.33 -11.12
#